data_AF-A0AAN6D3Q0-F1
#
_entry.id   AF-A0AAN6D3Q0-F1
#
_cell.length_a   1.000
_cell.length_b   1.000
_cell.length_c   1.000
_cell.angle_alpha   90.00
_cell.angle_beta   90.00
_cell.angle_gamma   90.00
#
_symmetry.space_group_name_H-M   'P 1'
#
loop_
_entity.id
_entity.type
_entity.pdbx_description
1 polymer ?
#
loop_
_entity_poly.entity_id
_entity_poly.type
_entity_poly.pdbx_seq_one_letter_code
_entity_poly.pdbx_strand_id
1 'polypeptide(L)'
;MSLVGTLHKERSNSQVLRFRSKDGVFRLNTNQGASFGSVLDQLASKLPPFKPESLRLASNPGDQGQLALDIKDQSVQGLNLKHGDMLYLTYEPAEASNSVSISEVKTTNTVKQLPIDDIYDKEEGLISRKRTSLCKHTDKGMCEYCSPLPPWDRGYQQEHNIKHISFHAHINELNSLTNRKESGSSYISPLSESSFKINKNCPAGHDPWPKGICSKCQPSAVTLQRQNFRMVDHVEFQDSEIINEFINAWRLSGTQRIGLMLGSYDRYEKVPLGIKAKVEAIYELPQVDQEDGIILQNWEEEEQILSLISKLDLQPVGIIFTDLLDAGSGNGSVICKRHKDSFFLSSLEAIFAIKWQLKFPNICKWSDSGIFSSKFVTCVISGNTSGEIDIEAYQISESGEGLVKADLISPSTHPNEVYINEQNDERYVPEIFYQKINEYGLQVKQHATPSFPVEYLLVSLTHGFPERSSPFFKAGATNKFPIENRSYIGESASMPILKNYLSSINGDDLSVLATLISNFHLLVYFTLNQDILSGHEYELLVEIVRKLGKGEEVLPDCYKLIDSDGWRTLQTILQVGY
;
A
#
# COMPACT_ATOMS: atom_id res chain seq x y z
N MET A 1 -44.15 37.84 66.32
CA MET A 1 -44.13 36.51 66.96
C MET A 1 -44.41 35.49 65.86
N SER A 2 -43.44 35.07 65.06
CA SER A 2 -42.40 34.04 65.36
C SER A 2 -42.98 32.79 66.00
N LEU A 3 -43.09 31.73 65.19
CA LEU A 3 -42.92 30.34 65.60
C LEU A 3 -42.32 29.59 64.40
N VAL A 4 -40.99 29.50 64.43
CA VAL A 4 -40.14 28.76 63.51
C VAL A 4 -40.23 27.28 63.87
N GLY A 5 -40.69 26.45 62.93
CA GLY A 5 -40.56 25.00 62.99
C GLY A 5 -39.23 24.58 62.36
N THR A 6 -38.30 24.15 63.19
CA THR A 6 -36.94 23.71 62.81
C THR A 6 -36.99 22.35 62.12
N LEU A 7 -36.86 22.32 60.79
CA LEU A 7 -36.46 21.12 60.06
C LEU A 7 -34.94 20.98 60.16
N HIS A 8 -34.47 19.96 60.87
CA HIS A 8 -33.07 19.58 60.91
C HIS A 8 -32.60 19.22 59.49
N LYS A 9 -31.80 20.11 58.89
CA LYS A 9 -31.04 19.87 57.67
C LYS A 9 -29.79 19.09 58.07
N GLU A 10 -29.77 17.76 57.87
CA GLU A 10 -28.54 16.99 57.92
C GLU A 10 -27.55 17.60 56.91
N ARG A 11 -26.50 18.24 57.40
CA ARG A 11 -25.37 18.66 56.57
C ARG A 11 -24.64 17.39 56.14
N SER A 12 -24.73 17.03 54.86
CA SER A 12 -23.82 16.03 54.28
C SER A 12 -22.40 16.61 54.30
N ASN A 13 -21.61 16.27 55.32
CA ASN A 13 -20.19 16.63 55.40
C ASN A 13 -19.38 15.82 54.38
N SER A 14 -19.47 16.20 53.10
CA SER A 14 -18.66 15.62 52.03
C SER A 14 -17.24 16.18 52.07
N GLN A 15 -16.27 15.29 51.90
CA GLN A 15 -14.84 15.53 52.03
C GLN A 15 -14.09 14.90 50.86
N VAL A 16 -13.06 15.57 50.35
CA VAL A 16 -12.21 15.03 49.28
C VAL A 16 -10.88 14.60 49.87
N LEU A 17 -10.45 13.37 49.59
CA LEU A 17 -9.11 12.87 49.87
C LEU A 17 -8.34 12.72 48.56
N ARG A 18 -7.05 13.06 48.58
CA ARG A 18 -6.16 12.98 47.41
C ARG A 18 -5.15 11.87 47.64
N PHE A 19 -4.91 11.05 46.63
CA PHE A 19 -3.98 9.94 46.69
C PHE A 19 -2.97 10.04 45.55
N ARG A 20 -1.68 9.98 45.84
CA ARG A 20 -0.61 10.02 44.84
C ARG A 20 0.09 8.67 44.78
N SER A 21 0.18 8.10 43.58
CA SER A 21 0.90 6.86 43.30
C SER A 21 1.85 7.05 42.12
N LYS A 22 2.58 5.98 41.74
CA LYS A 22 3.36 5.92 40.50
C LYS A 22 2.50 6.11 39.24
N ASP A 23 1.21 5.79 39.30
CA ASP A 23 0.27 5.85 38.18
C ASP A 23 -0.55 7.16 38.14
N GLY A 24 -0.23 8.14 39.01
CA GLY A 24 -0.84 9.47 39.02
C GLY A 24 -1.51 9.87 40.34
N VAL A 25 -2.30 10.94 40.30
CA VAL A 25 -3.01 11.51 41.45
C VAL A 25 -4.51 11.30 41.33
N PHE A 26 -5.09 10.59 42.28
CA PHE A 26 -6.52 10.28 42.35
C PHE A 26 -7.21 11.13 43.40
N ARG A 27 -8.46 11.54 43.13
CA ARG A 27 -9.31 12.27 44.08
C ARG A 27 -10.55 11.44 44.36
N LEU A 28 -10.83 11.19 45.64
CA LEU A 28 -11.97 10.40 46.09
C LEU A 28 -12.86 11.25 47.00
N ASN A 29 -14.18 11.15 46.79
CA ASN A 29 -15.17 11.81 47.63
C ASN A 29 -15.59 10.83 48.73
N THR A 30 -15.53 11.27 49.98
CA THR A 30 -15.89 10.50 51.17
C THR A 30 -16.57 11.38 52.22
N ASN A 31 -17.09 10.81 53.30
CA ASN A 31 -17.70 11.54 54.41
C ASN A 31 -16.95 11.22 55.70
N GLN A 32 -16.97 12.12 56.69
CA GLN A 32 -16.19 11.97 57.94
C GLN A 32 -16.49 10.67 58.72
N GLY A 33 -17.72 10.17 58.66
CA GLY A 33 -18.14 8.92 59.29
C GLY A 33 -18.00 7.65 58.44
N ALA A 34 -17.52 7.76 57.19
CA ALA A 34 -17.36 6.60 56.32
C ALA A 34 -16.18 5.73 56.80
N SER A 35 -16.31 4.41 56.64
CA SER A 35 -15.18 3.49 56.86
C SER A 35 -14.12 3.69 55.79
N PHE A 36 -12.86 3.59 56.18
CA PHE A 36 -11.75 3.75 55.25
C PHE A 36 -11.70 2.61 54.22
N GLY A 37 -12.24 1.43 54.53
CA GLY A 37 -12.44 0.34 53.57
C GLY A 37 -13.24 0.76 52.34
N SER A 38 -14.31 1.56 52.51
CA SER A 38 -15.08 2.07 51.37
C SER A 38 -14.28 3.03 50.47
N VAL A 39 -13.30 3.73 51.05
CA VAL A 39 -12.37 4.59 50.31
C VAL A 39 -11.33 3.75 49.57
N LEU A 40 -10.88 2.64 50.16
CA LEU A 40 -9.98 1.67 49.52
C LEU A 40 -10.65 0.95 48.36
N ASP A 41 -11.93 0.60 48.43
CA ASP A 41 -12.66 -0.01 47.31
C ASP A 41 -12.77 0.96 46.11
N GLN A 42 -13.11 2.23 46.40
CA GLN A 42 -13.12 3.27 45.37
C GLN A 42 -11.73 3.52 44.78
N LEU A 43 -10.68 3.40 45.60
CA LEU A 43 -9.30 3.55 45.15
C LEU A 43 -8.88 2.37 44.26
N ALA A 44 -9.20 1.14 44.68
CA ALA A 44 -8.86 -0.08 43.95
C ALA A 44 -9.48 -0.12 42.55
N SER A 45 -10.71 0.40 42.38
CA SER A 45 -11.35 0.52 41.06
C SER A 45 -10.64 1.48 40.09
N LYS A 46 -9.76 2.36 40.60
CA LYS A 46 -9.02 3.36 39.82
C LYS A 46 -7.54 3.02 39.66
N LEU A 47 -7.03 1.99 40.32
CA LEU A 47 -5.64 1.54 40.23
C LEU A 47 -5.52 0.33 39.28
N PRO A 48 -4.37 0.16 38.58
CA PRO A 48 -4.08 -1.07 37.84
C PRO A 48 -4.05 -2.30 38.78
N PRO A 49 -4.21 -3.54 38.27
CA PRO A 49 -4.20 -4.75 39.10
C PRO A 49 -2.97 -4.84 40.01
N PHE A 50 -3.20 -4.90 41.32
CA PHE A 50 -2.16 -4.92 42.36
C PHE A 50 -2.43 -6.03 43.38
N LYS A 51 -1.38 -6.51 44.06
CA LYS A 51 -1.53 -7.44 45.20
C LYS A 51 -2.15 -6.65 46.37
N PRO A 52 -3.39 -6.92 46.82
CA PRO A 52 -4.05 -6.10 47.85
C PRO A 52 -3.26 -6.03 49.17
N GLU A 53 -2.52 -7.09 49.46
CA GLU A 53 -1.65 -7.27 50.63
C GLU A 53 -0.43 -6.35 50.64
N SER A 54 -0.07 -5.78 49.49
CA SER A 54 1.10 -4.90 49.32
C SER A 54 0.76 -3.41 49.45
N LEU A 55 -0.53 -3.06 49.52
CA LEU A 55 -0.97 -1.66 49.49
C LEU A 55 -0.64 -0.95 50.79
N ARG A 56 0.22 0.06 50.71
CA ARG A 56 0.65 0.90 51.85
C ARG A 56 0.32 2.36 51.62
N LEU A 57 -0.01 3.03 52.72
CA LEU A 57 -0.40 4.43 52.80
C LEU A 57 0.54 5.21 53.70
N ALA A 58 1.11 6.29 53.16
CA ALA A 58 1.95 7.22 53.89
C ALA A 58 1.37 8.64 53.84
N SER A 59 1.52 9.40 54.94
CA SER A 59 1.11 10.81 54.98
C SER A 59 2.18 11.76 54.40
N ASN A 60 3.42 11.28 54.28
CA ASN A 60 4.56 12.04 53.75
C ASN A 60 5.25 11.29 52.60
N PRO A 61 5.80 12.00 51.59
CA PRO A 61 6.56 11.38 50.52
C PRO A 61 7.88 10.79 51.05
N GLY A 62 8.10 9.49 50.83
CA GLY A 62 9.32 8.77 51.22
C GLY A 62 9.22 7.94 52.50
N ASP A 63 8.08 7.98 53.19
CA ASP A 63 7.77 7.08 54.31
C ASP A 63 7.28 5.72 53.77
N GLN A 64 7.67 4.62 54.42
CA GLN A 64 7.21 3.28 54.06
C GLN A 64 5.70 3.11 54.28
N GLY A 65 5.11 3.92 55.16
CA GLY A 65 3.66 3.93 55.39
C GLY A 65 3.12 2.66 56.06
N GLN A 66 1.84 2.71 56.45
CA GLN A 66 1.13 1.60 57.07
C GLN A 66 0.34 0.80 56.02
N LEU A 67 0.12 -0.50 56.28
CA LEU A 67 -0.70 -1.33 55.39
C LEU A 67 -2.15 -0.82 55.38
N ALA A 68 -2.70 -0.68 54.18
CA ALA A 68 -4.07 -0.20 54.00
C ALA A 68 -5.11 -1.14 54.61
N LEU A 69 -4.81 -2.45 54.66
CA LEU A 69 -5.67 -3.45 55.27
C LEU A 69 -5.82 -3.28 56.79
N ASP A 70 -4.79 -2.77 57.48
CA ASP A 70 -4.78 -2.62 58.93
C ASP A 70 -5.70 -1.48 59.41
N ILE A 71 -6.00 -0.54 58.51
CA ILE A 71 -6.80 0.65 58.80
C ILE A 71 -8.17 0.65 58.12
N LYS A 72 -8.52 -0.42 57.39
CA LYS A 72 -9.78 -0.53 56.64
C LYS A 72 -11.03 -0.35 57.52
N ASP A 73 -10.96 -0.79 58.78
CA ASP A 73 -12.08 -0.78 59.72
C ASP A 73 -12.17 0.53 60.53
N GLN A 74 -11.21 1.44 60.36
CA GLN A 74 -11.24 2.76 60.99
C GLN A 74 -12.07 3.74 60.15
N SER A 75 -12.69 4.74 60.80
CA SER A 75 -13.36 5.83 60.08
C SER A 75 -12.36 6.86 59.59
N VAL A 76 -12.73 7.61 58.55
CA VAL A 76 -11.92 8.74 58.04
C VAL A 76 -11.59 9.75 59.15
N GLN A 77 -12.55 9.99 60.07
CA GLN A 77 -12.32 10.81 61.26
C GLN A 77 -11.36 10.18 62.27
N GLY A 78 -11.42 8.85 62.48
CA GLY A 78 -10.51 8.11 63.37
C GLY A 78 -9.05 8.15 62.90
N LEU A 79 -8.82 8.30 61.59
CA LEU A 79 -7.50 8.46 60.99
C LEU A 79 -7.01 9.93 60.95
N ASN A 80 -7.74 10.87 61.56
CA ASN A 80 -7.44 12.31 61.56
C ASN A 80 -7.28 12.96 60.17
N LEU A 81 -7.88 12.38 59.13
CA LEU A 81 -7.77 12.88 57.76
C LEU A 81 -8.75 14.04 57.51
N LYS A 82 -8.24 15.18 57.02
CA LYS A 82 -8.98 16.42 56.74
C LYS A 82 -9.22 16.61 55.24
N HIS A 83 -10.13 17.55 54.92
CA HIS A 83 -10.49 17.85 53.55
C HIS A 83 -9.28 18.34 52.77
N GLY A 84 -8.96 17.64 51.68
CA GLY A 84 -7.83 17.97 50.82
C GLY A 84 -6.51 17.30 51.23
N ASP A 85 -6.48 16.46 52.26
CA ASP A 85 -5.25 15.76 52.63
C ASP A 85 -4.74 14.87 51.48
N MET A 86 -3.42 14.80 51.36
CA MET A 86 -2.72 14.02 50.34
C MET A 86 -2.01 12.83 50.98
N LEU A 87 -2.40 11.63 50.55
CA LEU A 87 -1.79 10.37 50.95
C LEU A 87 -0.97 9.80 49.79
N TYR A 88 0.15 9.18 50.12
CA TYR A 88 1.07 8.57 49.18
C TYR A 88 0.88 7.06 49.20
N LEU A 89 0.71 6.47 48.02
CA LEU A 89 0.43 5.06 47.83
C LEU A 89 1.64 4.33 47.28
N THR A 90 1.94 3.18 47.88
CA THR A 90 2.86 2.19 47.32
C THR A 90 2.18 0.84 47.28
N TYR A 91 2.36 0.10 46.18
CA TYR A 91 1.82 -1.24 45.99
C TYR A 91 2.64 -2.00 44.95
N GLU A 92 2.64 -3.32 45.08
CA GLU A 92 3.21 -4.26 44.12
C GLU A 92 2.15 -4.64 43.08
N PRO A 93 2.48 -4.60 41.78
CA PRO A 93 1.57 -5.08 40.74
C PRO A 93 1.27 -6.57 40.93
N ALA A 94 0.05 -6.99 40.61
CA ALA A 94 -0.30 -8.40 40.61
C ALA A 94 0.43 -9.10 39.45
N GLU A 95 1.31 -10.06 39.77
CA GLU A 95 2.01 -10.86 38.79
C GLU A 95 1.01 -11.74 38.04
N ALA A 96 0.65 -11.35 36.82
CA ALA A 96 0.24 -12.32 35.82
C ALA A 96 1.50 -13.12 35.46
N SER A 97 1.45 -14.43 35.69
CA SER A 97 2.48 -15.37 35.30
C SER A 97 2.63 -15.39 33.77
N ASN A 98 3.42 -14.46 33.24
CA ASN A 98 4.10 -14.60 31.97
C ASN A 98 5.58 -14.44 32.28
N SER A 99 6.28 -15.56 32.33
CA SER A 99 7.73 -15.62 32.28
C SER A 99 8.22 -14.79 31.09
N VAL A 100 8.85 -13.66 31.39
CA VAL A 100 9.44 -12.75 30.42
C VAL A 100 10.70 -13.40 29.85
N SER A 101 10.55 -14.15 28.77
CA SER A 101 11.47 -14.00 27.64
C SER A 101 11.30 -12.57 27.13
N ILE A 102 12.40 -11.90 26.80
CA ILE A 102 12.41 -10.57 26.18
C ILE A 102 11.55 -10.65 24.91
N SER A 103 10.28 -10.29 25.03
CA SER A 103 9.34 -10.25 23.94
C SER A 103 9.13 -8.80 23.57
N GLU A 104 9.40 -8.55 22.31
CA GLU A 104 9.27 -7.32 21.58
C GLU A 104 8.03 -6.51 21.98
N VAL A 105 8.22 -5.19 21.90
CA VAL A 105 7.16 -4.20 21.79
C VAL A 105 6.00 -4.79 20.99
N LYS A 106 4.76 -4.69 21.50
CA LYS A 106 3.56 -4.91 20.67
C LYS A 106 3.54 -3.81 19.60
N THR A 107 4.29 -4.02 18.53
CA THR A 107 4.41 -3.13 17.39
C THR A 107 4.02 -3.93 16.17
N THR A 108 3.02 -3.40 15.47
CA THR A 108 2.55 -3.78 14.14
C THR A 108 1.65 -5.02 14.07
N ASN A 109 0.60 -4.92 13.25
CA ASN A 109 -0.13 -6.09 12.76
C ASN A 109 0.90 -7.09 12.21
N THR A 110 0.85 -8.36 12.60
CA THR A 110 1.77 -9.41 12.14
C THR A 110 1.45 -9.80 10.69
N VAL A 111 1.60 -8.86 9.77
CA VAL A 111 1.41 -9.05 8.34
C VAL A 111 2.76 -9.14 7.65
N LYS A 112 2.88 -10.04 6.67
CA LYS A 112 4.10 -10.20 5.87
C LYS A 112 4.08 -9.19 4.72
N GLN A 113 4.89 -8.14 4.83
CA GLN A 113 5.05 -7.13 3.78
C GLN A 113 5.98 -7.62 2.67
N LEU A 114 6.12 -6.81 1.62
CA LEU A 114 7.17 -7.03 0.62
C LEU A 114 8.56 -6.76 1.23
N PRO A 115 9.61 -7.48 0.79
CA PRO A 115 10.97 -7.28 1.31
C PRO A 115 11.47 -5.83 1.20
N ILE A 116 11.10 -5.12 0.13
CA ILE A 116 11.48 -3.72 -0.07
C ILE A 116 10.87 -2.78 0.98
N ASP A 117 9.65 -3.07 1.45
CA ASP A 117 9.01 -2.26 2.49
C ASP A 117 9.69 -2.50 3.85
N ASP A 118 10.02 -3.75 4.18
CA ASP A 118 10.75 -4.08 5.42
C ASP A 118 12.18 -3.50 5.43
N ILE A 119 12.78 -3.30 4.27
CA ILE A 119 14.04 -2.59 4.10
C ILE A 119 13.86 -1.11 4.42
N TYR A 120 12.87 -0.44 3.81
CA TYR A 120 12.66 0.99 4.03
C TYR A 120 12.11 1.34 5.41
N ASP A 121 11.39 0.43 6.06
CA ASP A 121 10.97 0.58 7.46
C ASP A 121 12.14 0.74 8.44
N LYS A 122 13.35 0.32 8.05
CA LYS A 122 14.59 0.42 8.84
C LYS A 122 15.44 1.63 8.47
N GLU A 123 15.09 2.35 7.41
CA GLU A 123 15.85 3.50 6.90
C GLU A 123 15.16 4.82 7.25
N GLU A 124 15.89 5.76 7.86
CA GLU A 124 15.32 7.09 8.18
C GLU A 124 15.15 7.97 6.92
N GLY A 125 15.91 7.70 5.86
CA GLY A 125 15.85 8.46 4.60
C GLY A 125 16.35 9.91 4.69
N LEU A 126 17.14 10.25 5.70
CA LEU A 126 17.66 11.61 5.89
C LEU A 126 18.53 12.06 4.72
N ILE A 127 18.27 13.26 4.23
CA ILE A 127 18.97 13.87 3.09
C ILE A 127 20.13 14.71 3.62
N SER A 128 21.36 14.29 3.33
CA SER A 128 22.56 14.98 3.80
C SER A 128 22.76 16.34 3.12
N ARG A 129 22.99 17.38 3.92
CA ARG A 129 23.31 18.74 3.42
C ARG A 129 24.79 19.07 3.61
N LYS A 130 25.33 19.87 2.69
CA LYS A 130 26.67 20.44 2.81
C LYS A 130 26.64 21.72 3.64
N ARG A 131 27.75 22.06 4.29
CA ARG A 131 27.90 23.31 5.05
C ARG A 131 27.77 24.51 4.09
N THR A 132 27.00 25.51 4.49
CA THR A 132 26.78 26.75 3.74
C THR A 132 27.52 27.93 4.39
N SER A 133 27.59 29.06 3.68
CA SER A 133 28.16 30.32 4.21
C SER A 133 27.43 30.86 5.44
N LEU A 134 26.16 30.46 5.66
CA LEU A 134 25.35 30.86 6.81
C LEU A 134 25.68 30.05 8.08
N CYS A 135 26.47 28.98 7.97
CA CYS A 135 26.82 28.10 9.08
C CYS A 135 27.89 28.74 10.00
N LYS A 136 27.47 29.19 11.19
CA LYS A 136 28.34 29.84 12.20
C LYS A 136 29.00 28.89 13.22
N HIS A 137 29.04 27.59 12.95
CA HIS A 137 29.70 26.58 13.79
C HIS A 137 31.02 26.09 13.18
N THR A 138 31.83 25.37 13.96
CA THR A 138 33.07 24.74 13.51
C THR A 138 32.79 23.53 12.61
N ASP A 139 33.83 22.95 12.00
CA ASP A 139 33.69 21.86 11.00
C ASP A 139 33.05 20.57 11.55
N LYS A 140 33.00 20.39 12.88
CA LYS A 140 32.35 19.25 13.54
C LYS A 140 30.97 19.58 14.11
N GLY A 141 30.55 20.84 14.03
CA GLY A 141 29.23 21.27 14.48
C GLY A 141 28.15 21.06 13.43
N MET A 142 26.89 21.19 13.84
CA MET A 142 25.73 21.16 12.96
C MET A 142 24.76 22.27 13.39
N CYS A 143 24.12 22.94 12.44
CA CYS A 143 23.02 23.87 12.68
C CYS A 143 21.87 23.64 11.70
N GLU A 144 20.81 24.43 11.80
CA GLU A 144 19.61 24.37 10.95
C GLU A 144 19.88 24.50 9.44
N TYR A 145 21.03 25.05 9.02
CA TYR A 145 21.39 25.21 7.61
C TYR A 145 22.15 24.02 7.02
N CYS A 146 22.69 23.12 7.85
CA CYS A 146 23.47 21.97 7.41
C CYS A 146 23.03 20.64 8.04
N SER A 147 22.05 20.65 8.95
CA SER A 147 21.46 19.42 9.47
C SER A 147 20.81 18.63 8.34
N PRO A 148 20.78 17.28 8.38
CA PRO A 148 20.06 16.53 7.37
C PRO A 148 18.59 16.94 7.27
N LEU A 149 18.05 16.96 6.05
CA LEU A 149 16.62 17.21 5.83
C LEU A 149 15.82 15.91 5.97
N PRO A 150 14.55 15.98 6.41
CA PRO A 150 13.67 14.83 6.34
C PRO A 150 13.36 14.46 4.88
N PRO A 151 13.04 13.19 4.58
CA PRO A 151 12.75 12.75 3.21
C PRO A 151 11.47 13.38 2.60
N TRP A 152 10.60 13.97 3.42
CA TRP A 152 9.39 14.69 2.98
C TRP A 152 9.57 16.22 2.86
N ASP A 153 10.81 16.73 2.89
CA ASP A 153 11.07 18.17 2.77
C ASP A 153 10.57 18.75 1.42
N ARG A 154 9.73 19.79 1.50
CA ARG A 154 9.08 20.40 0.32
C ARG A 154 10.04 21.26 -0.50
N GLY A 155 11.05 21.87 0.13
CA GLY A 155 12.06 22.66 -0.58
C GLY A 155 12.91 21.78 -1.48
N TYR A 156 13.40 20.66 -0.93
CA TYR A 156 14.15 19.65 -1.68
C TYR A 156 13.34 19.10 -2.86
N GLN A 157 12.05 18.80 -2.66
CA GLN A 157 11.18 18.33 -3.74
C GLN A 157 11.11 19.32 -4.90
N GLN A 158 10.92 20.61 -4.60
CA GLN A 158 10.82 21.66 -5.61
C GLN A 158 12.14 21.84 -6.36
N GLU A 159 13.27 21.87 -5.66
CA GLU A 159 14.61 21.99 -6.26
C GLU A 159 14.93 20.82 -7.20
N HIS A 160 14.44 19.62 -6.91
CA HIS A 160 14.69 18.41 -7.68
C HIS A 160 13.54 18.02 -8.64
N ASN A 161 12.54 18.88 -8.83
CA ASN A 161 11.37 18.63 -9.69
C ASN A 161 10.59 17.34 -9.33
N ILE A 162 10.55 16.99 -8.04
CA ILE A 162 9.82 15.84 -7.52
C ILE A 162 8.38 16.28 -7.22
N LYS A 163 7.41 15.77 -7.98
CA LYS A 163 6.00 16.16 -7.87
C LYS A 163 5.29 15.60 -6.63
N HIS A 164 5.70 14.42 -6.16
CA HIS A 164 5.09 13.69 -5.05
C HIS A 164 6.17 13.08 -4.18
N ILE A 165 5.97 13.03 -2.87
CA ILE A 165 6.85 12.25 -1.99
C ILE A 165 6.62 10.76 -2.17
N SER A 166 7.63 9.95 -1.84
CA SER A 166 7.46 8.50 -1.78
C SER A 166 6.54 8.10 -0.64
N PHE A 167 5.92 6.94 -0.75
CA PHE A 167 5.05 6.37 0.29
C PHE A 167 5.76 6.24 1.65
N HIS A 168 7.01 5.80 1.66
CA HIS A 168 7.79 5.65 2.90
C HIS A 168 8.13 7.00 3.54
N ALA A 169 8.42 8.03 2.74
CA ALA A 169 8.55 9.39 3.25
C ALA A 169 7.24 9.91 3.86
N HIS A 170 6.09 9.57 3.26
CA HIS A 170 4.76 9.91 3.78
C HIS A 170 4.44 9.20 5.10
N ILE A 171 4.74 7.91 5.21
CA ILE A 171 4.62 7.16 6.48
C ILE A 171 5.46 7.85 7.57
N ASN A 172 6.73 8.15 7.27
CA ASN A 172 7.62 8.77 8.23
C ASN A 172 7.13 10.16 8.68
N GLU A 173 6.58 10.96 7.76
CA GLU A 173 5.93 12.23 8.06
C GLU A 173 4.77 12.05 9.05
N LEU A 174 3.80 11.19 8.71
CA LEU A 174 2.63 10.94 9.56
C LEU A 174 3.01 10.34 10.92
N ASN A 175 3.94 9.40 10.95
CA ASN A 175 4.41 8.77 12.18
C ASN A 175 5.13 9.77 13.10
N SER A 176 5.90 10.71 12.53
CA SER A 176 6.55 11.79 13.29
C SER A 176 5.54 12.73 13.96
N LEU A 177 4.37 12.92 13.34
CA LEU A 177 3.30 13.77 13.85
C LEU A 177 2.45 13.07 14.92
N THR A 178 2.14 11.80 14.70
CA THR A 178 1.21 10.98 15.51
C THR A 178 1.88 10.34 16.72
N ASN A 179 3.02 9.66 16.53
CA ASN A 179 3.69 8.86 17.56
C ASN A 179 4.92 9.59 18.13
N ARG A 180 4.71 10.78 18.71
CA ARG A 180 5.81 11.53 19.32
C ARG A 180 6.32 10.81 20.56
N LYS A 181 7.64 10.67 20.70
CA LYS A 181 8.29 10.01 21.85
C LYS A 181 7.89 10.63 23.21
N GLU A 182 7.50 11.90 23.21
CA GLU A 182 7.09 12.67 24.40
C GLU A 182 5.66 12.35 24.87
N SER A 183 4.83 11.70 24.04
CA SER A 183 3.38 11.58 24.27
C SER A 183 3.00 10.55 25.34
N GLY A 184 3.86 9.58 25.66
CA GLY A 184 3.58 8.49 26.59
C GLY A 184 2.36 7.62 26.26
N SER A 185 1.67 7.89 25.14
CA SER A 185 0.47 7.19 24.68
C SER A 185 0.84 5.87 24.01
N SER A 186 -0.13 4.95 23.97
CA SER A 186 -0.03 3.74 23.15
C SER A 186 0.23 4.11 21.68
N TYR A 187 1.00 3.29 20.98
CA TYR A 187 1.23 3.41 19.54
C TYR A 187 -0.09 3.44 18.77
N ILE A 188 -0.23 4.40 17.85
CA ILE A 188 -1.37 4.53 16.95
C ILE A 188 -0.86 4.31 15.52
N SER A 189 -1.54 3.45 14.76
CA SER A 189 -1.22 3.26 13.34
C SER A 189 -1.33 4.61 12.59
N PRO A 190 -0.28 5.08 11.90
CA PRO A 190 -0.30 6.37 11.23
C PRO A 190 -1.19 6.38 9.97
N LEU A 191 -1.50 5.21 9.42
CA LEU A 191 -2.31 5.04 8.22
C LEU A 191 -3.66 4.39 8.51
N SER A 192 -4.69 4.82 7.79
CA SER A 192 -6.02 4.23 7.77
C SER A 192 -6.60 4.41 6.37
N GLU A 193 -7.23 3.37 5.82
CA GLU A 193 -7.85 3.42 4.50
C GLU A 193 -9.15 4.25 4.52
N SER A 194 -9.37 5.03 3.47
CA SER A 194 -10.58 5.79 3.21
C SER A 194 -11.80 4.85 3.07
N SER A 195 -12.71 4.92 4.05
CA SER A 195 -14.00 4.24 3.99
C SER A 195 -15.15 5.23 3.90
N PHE A 196 -15.75 5.35 2.72
CA PHE A 196 -16.90 6.21 2.47
C PHE A 196 -18.26 5.48 2.48
N LYS A 197 -18.27 4.19 2.84
CA LYS A 197 -19.52 3.41 2.96
C LYS A 197 -20.30 3.82 4.21
N ILE A 198 -21.62 3.86 4.07
CA ILE A 198 -22.51 3.92 5.23
C ILE A 198 -22.38 2.65 6.08
N ASN A 199 -22.23 2.84 7.39
CA ASN A 199 -22.20 1.71 8.30
C ASN A 199 -23.63 1.20 8.56
N LYS A 200 -23.97 0.06 7.94
CA LYS A 200 -25.29 -0.58 8.10
C LYS A 200 -25.49 -1.22 9.49
N ASN A 201 -24.40 -1.49 10.22
CA ASN A 201 -24.42 -2.12 11.54
C ASN A 201 -24.23 -1.08 12.65
N CYS A 202 -25.11 -0.08 12.68
CA CYS A 202 -25.00 1.01 13.66
C CYS A 202 -25.46 0.56 15.06
N PRO A 203 -24.63 0.73 16.12
CA PRO A 203 -25.02 0.36 17.48
C PRO A 203 -25.96 1.36 18.16
N ALA A 204 -26.42 2.40 17.45
CA ALA A 204 -27.21 3.50 18.01
C ALA A 204 -28.71 3.20 18.18
N GLY A 205 -29.16 1.97 17.86
CA GLY A 205 -30.54 1.52 18.09
C GLY A 205 -31.59 2.05 17.12
N HIS A 206 -31.18 2.59 15.97
CA HIS A 206 -32.08 2.91 14.85
C HIS A 206 -32.06 1.80 13.79
N ASP A 207 -33.08 1.76 12.94
CA ASP A 207 -33.11 0.83 11.80
C ASP A 207 -31.94 1.11 10.84
N PRO A 208 -31.33 0.07 10.23
CA PRO A 208 -30.30 0.26 9.22
C PRO A 208 -30.77 1.10 8.02
N TRP A 209 -29.81 1.67 7.29
CA TRP A 209 -30.06 2.29 5.99
C TRP A 209 -30.83 1.33 5.07
N PRO A 210 -31.86 1.78 4.34
CA PRO A 210 -32.29 3.17 4.13
C PRO A 210 -33.33 3.72 5.12
N LYS A 211 -33.75 2.91 6.11
CA LYS A 211 -34.88 3.27 7.00
C LYS A 211 -34.48 4.19 8.14
N GLY A 212 -33.20 4.21 8.53
CA GLY A 212 -32.68 5.08 9.57
C GLY A 212 -31.22 5.44 9.35
N ILE A 213 -30.84 6.62 9.82
CA ILE A 213 -29.47 7.13 9.76
C ILE A 213 -29.20 8.01 10.99
N CYS A 214 -27.96 7.99 11.47
CA CYS A 214 -27.48 8.92 12.49
C CYS A 214 -26.06 9.40 12.14
N SER A 215 -25.60 10.44 12.83
CA SER A 215 -24.26 11.02 12.62
C SER A 215 -23.10 10.06 12.89
N LYS A 216 -23.33 8.94 13.58
CA LYS A 216 -22.29 7.91 13.83
C LYS A 216 -22.15 6.90 12.70
N CYS A 217 -23.19 6.67 11.90
CA CYS A 217 -23.15 5.74 10.77
C CYS A 217 -23.04 6.43 9.41
N GLN A 218 -23.47 7.70 9.35
CA GLN A 218 -23.38 8.53 8.17
C GLN A 218 -21.91 8.82 7.86
N PRO A 219 -21.44 8.55 6.62
CA PRO A 219 -20.11 8.93 6.21
C PRO A 219 -20.01 10.46 6.11
N SER A 220 -18.87 11.00 6.55
CA SER A 220 -18.58 12.44 6.49
C SER A 220 -18.48 12.94 5.05
N ALA A 221 -18.66 14.25 4.87
CA ALA A 221 -18.43 14.90 3.58
C ALA A 221 -17.00 14.63 3.08
N VAL A 222 -16.87 14.26 1.82
CA VAL A 222 -15.58 13.94 1.18
C VAL A 222 -15.01 15.22 0.58
N THR A 223 -13.75 15.53 0.86
CA THR A 223 -13.03 16.62 0.22
C THR A 223 -11.81 16.07 -0.50
N LEU A 224 -11.89 15.99 -1.83
CA LEU A 224 -10.83 15.51 -2.69
C LEU A 224 -9.74 16.56 -2.85
N GLN A 225 -8.52 16.13 -2.58
CA GLN A 225 -7.31 16.88 -2.83
C GLN A 225 -6.40 16.01 -3.69
N ARG A 226 -5.54 16.64 -4.49
CA ARG A 226 -4.50 15.91 -5.20
C ARG A 226 -3.60 15.24 -4.17
N GLN A 227 -3.47 13.92 -4.28
CA GLN A 227 -2.64 13.14 -3.36
C GLN A 227 -1.19 13.63 -3.44
N ASN A 228 -0.58 13.88 -2.27
CA ASN A 228 0.75 14.48 -2.18
C ASN A 228 1.89 13.47 -2.15
N PHE A 229 1.57 12.17 -2.11
CA PHE A 229 2.49 11.04 -2.13
C PHE A 229 2.09 10.03 -3.22
N ARG A 230 2.97 9.08 -3.53
CA ARG A 230 2.70 7.96 -4.44
C ARG A 230 3.27 6.65 -3.92
N MET A 231 2.62 5.54 -4.25
CA MET A 231 3.00 4.20 -3.77
C MET A 231 4.23 3.67 -4.51
N VAL A 232 4.35 4.01 -5.79
CA VAL A 232 5.51 3.76 -6.65
C VAL A 232 5.92 5.07 -7.31
N ASP A 233 7.22 5.31 -7.44
CA ASP A 233 7.79 6.55 -7.96
C ASP A 233 8.18 6.48 -9.43
N HIS A 234 8.54 5.29 -9.88
CA HIS A 234 9.13 5.06 -11.20
C HIS A 234 8.73 3.70 -11.77
N VAL A 235 8.52 3.63 -13.08
CA VAL A 235 8.34 2.37 -13.83
C VAL A 235 9.56 2.17 -14.73
N GLU A 236 10.32 1.11 -14.48
CA GLU A 236 11.55 0.81 -15.20
C GLU A 236 11.39 -0.48 -16.02
N PHE A 237 11.27 -0.34 -17.34
CA PHE A 237 11.25 -1.47 -18.25
C PHE A 237 12.67 -1.98 -18.44
N GLN A 238 12.95 -3.25 -18.13
CA GLN A 238 14.33 -3.74 -18.14
C GLN A 238 14.93 -3.84 -19.53
N ASP A 239 14.11 -4.00 -20.56
CA ASP A 239 14.51 -4.04 -21.97
C ASP A 239 13.49 -3.26 -22.83
N SER A 240 13.97 -2.44 -23.77
CA SER A 240 13.14 -1.76 -24.75
C SER A 240 12.36 -2.71 -25.66
N GLU A 241 12.87 -3.93 -25.86
CA GLU A 241 12.19 -4.92 -26.69
C GLU A 241 10.87 -5.39 -26.09
N ILE A 242 10.71 -5.37 -24.76
CA ILE A 242 9.44 -5.67 -24.08
C ILE A 242 8.32 -4.75 -24.61
N ILE A 243 8.63 -3.46 -24.74
CA ILE A 243 7.70 -2.45 -25.25
C ILE A 243 7.53 -2.56 -26.77
N ASN A 244 8.62 -2.77 -27.51
CA ASN A 244 8.56 -2.90 -28.96
C ASN A 244 7.72 -4.11 -29.40
N GLU A 245 7.84 -5.24 -28.70
CA GLU A 245 7.06 -6.44 -28.96
C GLU A 245 5.59 -6.24 -28.62
N PHE A 246 5.28 -5.59 -27.50
CA PHE A 246 3.91 -5.24 -27.13
C PHE A 246 3.25 -4.30 -28.17
N ILE A 247 3.95 -3.25 -28.60
CA ILE A 247 3.48 -2.33 -29.65
C ILE A 247 3.36 -3.04 -31.01
N ASN A 248 4.12 -4.11 -31.25
CA ASN A 248 4.08 -4.83 -32.53
C ASN A 248 2.68 -5.39 -32.84
N ALA A 249 1.90 -5.78 -31.81
CA ALA A 249 0.52 -6.19 -31.99
C ALA A 249 -0.31 -5.08 -32.68
N TRP A 250 -0.18 -3.84 -32.23
CA TRP A 250 -0.82 -2.67 -32.86
C TRP A 250 -0.25 -2.40 -34.26
N ARG A 251 1.07 -2.48 -34.46
CA ARG A 251 1.69 -2.25 -35.78
C ARG A 251 1.18 -3.22 -36.86
N LEU A 252 0.89 -4.46 -36.49
CA LEU A 252 0.42 -5.49 -37.42
C LEU A 252 -1.09 -5.48 -37.63
N SER A 253 -1.87 -5.12 -36.61
CA SER A 253 -3.34 -5.19 -36.64
C SER A 253 -4.06 -3.86 -36.87
N GLY A 254 -3.44 -2.74 -36.48
CA GLY A 254 -4.09 -1.44 -36.39
C GLY A 254 -5.05 -1.27 -35.20
N THR A 255 -5.21 -2.29 -34.36
CA THR A 255 -6.11 -2.26 -33.19
C THR A 255 -5.34 -2.13 -31.88
N GLN A 256 -5.99 -1.62 -30.82
CA GLN A 256 -5.36 -1.41 -29.52
C GLN A 256 -4.99 -2.73 -28.83
N ARG A 257 -4.16 -2.68 -27.79
CA ARG A 257 -3.70 -3.86 -27.03
C ARG A 257 -3.58 -3.58 -25.54
N ILE A 258 -3.84 -4.58 -24.69
CA ILE A 258 -3.65 -4.54 -23.24
C ILE A 258 -2.84 -5.74 -22.73
N GLY A 259 -2.02 -5.51 -21.71
CA GLY A 259 -1.21 -6.55 -21.09
C GLY A 259 -0.95 -6.30 -19.60
N LEU A 260 -0.75 -7.38 -18.86
CA LEU A 260 -0.34 -7.40 -17.47
C LEU A 260 1.18 -7.35 -17.37
N MET A 261 1.71 -6.28 -16.78
CA MET A 261 3.14 -6.14 -16.54
C MET A 261 3.57 -6.96 -15.33
N LEU A 262 4.64 -7.71 -15.51
CA LEU A 262 5.19 -8.64 -14.53
C LEU A 262 6.60 -8.22 -14.14
N GLY A 263 6.93 -8.36 -12.86
CA GLY A 263 8.27 -8.08 -12.40
C GLY A 263 8.40 -7.98 -10.90
N SER A 264 9.12 -6.96 -10.41
CA SER A 264 9.42 -6.79 -8.99
C SER A 264 9.47 -5.31 -8.59
N TYR A 265 9.51 -5.03 -7.29
CA TYR A 265 9.72 -3.67 -6.77
C TYR A 265 11.10 -3.56 -6.17
N ASP A 266 11.79 -2.46 -6.48
CA ASP A 266 13.18 -2.21 -6.05
C ASP A 266 13.37 -0.73 -5.67
N ARG A 267 14.53 -0.40 -5.11
CA ARG A 267 14.90 0.95 -4.71
C ARG A 267 14.95 1.90 -5.92
N TYR A 268 14.49 3.12 -5.72
CA TYR A 268 14.64 4.21 -6.68
C TYR A 268 15.35 5.41 -6.04
N GLU A 269 16.66 5.50 -6.26
CA GLU A 269 17.54 6.43 -5.54
C GLU A 269 17.35 7.92 -5.93
N LYS A 270 16.69 8.20 -7.07
CA LYS A 270 16.44 9.59 -7.50
C LYS A 270 15.37 10.30 -6.65
N VAL A 271 14.62 9.55 -5.85
CA VAL A 271 13.63 10.08 -4.90
C VAL A 271 13.94 9.54 -3.50
N PRO A 272 13.94 10.37 -2.45
CA PRO A 272 14.15 9.90 -1.08
C PRO A 272 13.18 8.77 -0.70
N LEU A 273 13.72 7.62 -0.31
CA LEU A 273 12.95 6.39 -0.01
C LEU A 273 12.01 5.96 -1.16
N GLY A 274 12.40 6.24 -2.40
CA GLY A 274 11.57 5.98 -3.58
C GLY A 274 11.53 4.51 -3.98
N ILE A 275 10.42 4.07 -4.55
CA ILE A 275 10.24 2.70 -5.08
C ILE A 275 10.09 2.74 -6.60
N LYS A 276 10.77 1.84 -7.32
CA LYS A 276 10.49 1.57 -8.74
C LYS A 276 9.82 0.22 -8.94
N ALA A 277 8.88 0.14 -9.87
CA ALA A 277 8.40 -1.09 -10.45
C ALA A 277 9.33 -1.49 -11.60
N LYS A 278 10.05 -2.60 -11.46
CA LYS A 278 10.87 -3.18 -12.53
C LYS A 278 10.00 -4.12 -13.35
N VAL A 279 9.84 -3.84 -14.65
CA VAL A 279 9.04 -4.67 -15.57
C VAL A 279 9.96 -5.58 -16.35
N GLU A 280 9.73 -6.88 -16.23
CA GLU A 280 10.54 -7.97 -16.81
C GLU A 280 9.85 -8.64 -18.01
N ALA A 281 8.52 -8.67 -18.02
CA ALA A 281 7.71 -9.21 -19.11
C ALA A 281 6.30 -8.60 -19.10
N ILE A 282 5.57 -8.76 -20.20
CA ILE A 282 4.16 -8.39 -20.32
C ILE A 282 3.38 -9.64 -20.74
N TYR A 283 2.43 -10.08 -19.91
CA TYR A 283 1.47 -11.12 -20.29
C TYR A 283 0.26 -10.50 -21.00
N GLU A 284 -0.08 -10.95 -22.19
CA GLU A 284 -1.23 -10.39 -22.93
C GLU A 284 -2.52 -11.10 -22.55
N LEU A 285 -3.45 -10.36 -21.94
CA LEU A 285 -4.71 -10.91 -21.45
C LEU A 285 -5.59 -11.43 -22.60
N PRO A 286 -6.49 -12.41 -22.38
CA PRO A 286 -7.55 -12.73 -23.33
C PRO A 286 -8.41 -11.49 -23.61
N GLN A 287 -8.43 -11.04 -24.86
CA GLN A 287 -9.00 -9.74 -25.24
C GLN A 287 -9.55 -9.75 -26.67
N VAL A 288 -10.48 -8.83 -26.94
CA VAL A 288 -10.94 -8.48 -28.28
C VAL A 288 -10.60 -7.02 -28.51
N ASP A 289 -9.75 -6.80 -29.51
CA ASP A 289 -9.15 -5.51 -29.82
C ASP A 289 -9.98 -4.75 -30.85
N GLN A 290 -10.12 -3.44 -30.66
CA GLN A 290 -10.78 -2.52 -31.59
C GLN A 290 -9.85 -1.33 -31.87
N GLU A 291 -10.21 -0.50 -32.86
CA GLU A 291 -9.43 0.70 -33.20
C GLU A 291 -9.47 1.75 -32.07
N ASP A 292 -10.57 1.83 -31.33
CA ASP A 292 -10.86 2.85 -30.32
C ASP A 292 -11.06 2.28 -28.90
N GLY A 293 -10.80 0.99 -28.69
CA GLY A 293 -11.02 0.36 -27.39
C GLY A 293 -10.63 -1.12 -27.35
N ILE A 294 -10.83 -1.72 -26.17
CA ILE A 294 -10.48 -3.11 -25.89
C ILE A 294 -11.57 -3.72 -25.00
N ILE A 295 -11.94 -4.97 -25.28
CA ILE A 295 -12.87 -5.74 -24.46
C ILE A 295 -12.14 -6.96 -23.90
N LEU A 296 -11.86 -6.92 -22.59
CA LEU A 296 -11.30 -8.08 -21.88
C LEU A 296 -12.29 -9.26 -21.92
N GLN A 297 -11.77 -10.43 -22.23
CA GLN A 297 -12.50 -11.69 -22.15
C GLN A 297 -12.29 -12.33 -20.77
N ASN A 298 -13.03 -13.41 -20.51
CA ASN A 298 -12.81 -14.21 -19.31
C ASN A 298 -11.39 -14.79 -19.33
N TRP A 299 -10.66 -14.67 -18.22
CA TRP A 299 -9.30 -15.20 -18.08
C TRP A 299 -9.35 -16.49 -17.27
N GLU A 300 -9.61 -17.60 -17.96
CA GLU A 300 -9.79 -18.91 -17.33
C GLU A 300 -8.51 -19.42 -16.66
N GLU A 301 -7.35 -19.05 -17.22
CA GLU A 301 -6.03 -19.50 -16.79
C GLU A 301 -5.38 -18.58 -15.75
N GLU A 302 -6.11 -17.60 -15.22
CA GLU A 302 -5.58 -16.58 -14.30
C GLU A 302 -4.77 -17.21 -13.14
N GLU A 303 -5.34 -18.18 -12.43
CA GLU A 303 -4.69 -18.80 -11.28
C GLU A 303 -3.38 -19.52 -11.65
N GLN A 304 -3.37 -20.21 -12.80
CA GLN A 304 -2.21 -20.96 -13.28
C GLN A 304 -1.05 -20.02 -13.65
N ILE A 305 -1.37 -18.93 -14.34
CA ILE A 305 -0.39 -17.92 -14.75
C ILE A 305 0.12 -17.14 -13.53
N LEU A 306 -0.75 -16.73 -12.60
CA LEU A 306 -0.33 -16.08 -11.36
C LEU A 306 0.55 -17.01 -10.49
N SER A 307 0.26 -18.31 -10.47
CA SER A 307 1.10 -19.33 -9.84
C SER A 307 2.48 -19.44 -10.50
N LEU A 308 2.57 -19.48 -11.84
CA LEU A 308 3.85 -19.44 -12.56
C LEU A 308 4.66 -18.19 -12.18
N ILE A 309 4.03 -17.03 -12.21
CA ILE A 309 4.66 -15.74 -11.87
C ILE A 309 5.24 -15.79 -10.45
N SER A 310 4.46 -16.29 -9.48
CA SER A 310 4.94 -16.45 -8.11
C SER A 310 6.07 -17.48 -8.00
N LYS A 311 6.05 -18.58 -8.76
CA LYS A 311 7.13 -19.58 -8.76
C LYS A 311 8.45 -19.01 -9.29
N LEU A 312 8.39 -17.99 -10.14
CA LEU A 312 9.55 -17.24 -10.64
C LEU A 312 10.05 -16.15 -9.66
N ASP A 313 9.43 -16.00 -8.49
CA ASP A 313 9.64 -14.88 -7.57
C ASP A 313 9.39 -13.49 -8.19
N LEU A 314 8.47 -13.45 -9.16
CA LEU A 314 7.92 -12.21 -9.74
C LEU A 314 6.50 -11.98 -9.22
N GLN A 315 5.95 -10.81 -9.52
CA GLN A 315 4.56 -10.45 -9.23
C GLN A 315 3.97 -9.56 -10.32
N PRO A 316 2.63 -9.50 -10.46
CA PRO A 316 1.98 -8.45 -11.24
C PRO A 316 2.30 -7.08 -10.65
N VAL A 317 2.94 -6.21 -11.44
CA VAL A 317 3.35 -4.87 -10.99
C VAL A 317 2.50 -3.77 -11.59
N GLY A 318 1.80 -4.03 -12.69
CA GLY A 318 0.91 -3.07 -13.32
C GLY A 318 0.18 -3.58 -14.54
N ILE A 319 -0.63 -2.72 -15.15
CA ILE A 319 -1.32 -2.95 -16.42
C ILE A 319 -0.83 -1.94 -17.45
N ILE A 320 -0.69 -2.34 -18.69
CA ILE A 320 -0.30 -1.46 -19.80
C ILE A 320 -1.27 -1.62 -20.96
N PHE A 321 -1.68 -0.51 -21.57
CA PHE A 321 -2.51 -0.53 -22.77
C PHE A 321 -2.12 0.55 -23.78
N THR A 322 -2.51 0.36 -25.04
CA THR A 322 -2.26 1.31 -26.12
C THR A 322 -3.49 2.19 -26.39
N ASP A 323 -3.22 3.41 -26.81
CA ASP A 323 -4.19 4.34 -27.40
C ASP A 323 -3.57 5.03 -28.61
N LEU A 324 -3.08 4.21 -29.55
CA LEU A 324 -2.31 4.66 -30.70
C LEU A 324 -3.20 4.89 -31.92
N LEU A 325 -2.91 5.95 -32.67
CA LEU A 325 -3.57 6.26 -33.92
C LEU A 325 -2.53 6.81 -34.88
N ASP A 326 -2.36 6.16 -36.03
CA ASP A 326 -1.41 6.59 -37.06
C ASP A 326 -1.79 7.98 -37.59
N ALA A 327 -0.79 8.85 -37.78
CA ALA A 327 -1.01 10.21 -38.25
C ALA A 327 -1.24 10.31 -39.77
N GLY A 328 -1.20 9.19 -40.51
CA GLY A 328 -1.37 9.15 -41.96
C GLY A 328 -0.20 9.76 -42.74
N SER A 329 0.94 10.00 -42.09
CA SER A 329 2.10 10.69 -42.68
C SER A 329 3.14 9.73 -43.29
N GLY A 330 2.96 8.40 -43.15
CA GLY A 330 3.84 7.38 -43.75
C GLY A 330 5.24 7.28 -43.14
N ASN A 331 5.49 7.98 -42.02
CA ASN A 331 6.77 8.02 -41.30
C ASN A 331 6.70 7.33 -39.92
N GLY A 332 5.58 6.67 -39.60
CA GLY A 332 5.34 6.04 -38.31
C GLY A 332 4.96 6.99 -37.17
N SER A 333 4.69 8.27 -37.46
CA SER A 333 4.22 9.20 -36.43
C SER A 333 2.76 8.94 -36.05
N VAL A 334 2.43 9.22 -34.79
CA VAL A 334 1.11 8.98 -34.19
C VAL A 334 0.47 10.27 -33.71
N ILE A 335 -0.86 10.28 -33.57
CA ILE A 335 -1.62 11.45 -33.13
C ILE A 335 -1.50 11.64 -31.62
N CYS A 336 -1.21 12.87 -31.19
CA CYS A 336 -1.25 13.26 -29.78
C CYS A 336 -2.70 13.50 -29.32
N LYS A 337 -3.33 12.45 -28.78
CA LYS A 337 -4.70 12.53 -28.25
C LYS A 337 -4.75 12.98 -26.78
N ARG A 338 -3.69 12.70 -26.03
CA ARG A 338 -3.62 12.89 -24.57
C ARG A 338 -2.71 14.06 -24.24
N HIS A 339 -3.31 15.16 -23.78
CA HIS A 339 -2.58 16.38 -23.42
C HIS A 339 -3.42 17.23 -22.45
N LYS A 340 -2.83 18.34 -21.98
CA LYS A 340 -3.43 19.25 -20.99
C LYS A 340 -4.81 19.81 -21.36
N ASP A 341 -5.13 19.86 -22.66
CA ASP A 341 -6.39 20.44 -23.17
C ASP A 341 -7.41 19.34 -23.53
N SER A 342 -7.08 18.06 -23.29
CA SER A 342 -7.96 16.90 -23.45
C SER A 342 -8.08 16.13 -22.13
N PHE A 343 -7.42 14.99 -22.00
CA PHE A 343 -7.32 14.17 -20.81
C PHE A 343 -6.01 13.36 -20.84
N PHE A 344 -5.57 12.89 -19.69
CA PHE A 344 -4.40 12.01 -19.56
C PHE A 344 -4.83 10.55 -19.39
N LEU A 345 -5.67 10.28 -18.39
CA LEU A 345 -6.47 9.06 -18.28
C LEU A 345 -7.95 9.43 -18.36
N SER A 346 -8.72 8.62 -19.08
CA SER A 346 -10.17 8.79 -19.12
C SER A 346 -10.79 8.32 -17.79
N SER A 347 -12.03 8.75 -17.49
CA SER A 347 -12.75 8.28 -16.31
C SER A 347 -13.03 6.78 -16.35
N LEU A 348 -13.22 6.20 -17.54
CA LEU A 348 -13.31 4.76 -17.72
C LEU A 348 -12.01 4.05 -17.33
N GLU A 349 -10.88 4.54 -17.84
CA GLU A 349 -9.55 4.00 -17.54
C GLU A 349 -9.16 4.18 -16.07
N ALA A 350 -9.52 5.31 -15.46
CA ALA A 350 -9.26 5.56 -14.04
C ALA A 350 -10.04 4.57 -13.15
N ILE A 351 -11.32 4.34 -13.43
CA ILE A 351 -12.13 3.34 -12.70
C ILE A 351 -11.61 1.92 -12.96
N PHE A 352 -11.16 1.63 -14.18
CA PHE A 352 -10.51 0.36 -14.52
C PHE A 352 -9.20 0.17 -13.74
N ALA A 353 -8.33 1.17 -13.68
CA ALA A 353 -7.09 1.15 -12.92
C ALA A 353 -7.33 0.95 -11.41
N ILE A 354 -8.36 1.60 -10.85
CA ILE A 354 -8.77 1.36 -9.45
C ILE A 354 -9.13 -0.11 -9.23
N LYS A 355 -9.92 -0.74 -10.11
CA LYS A 355 -10.27 -2.16 -9.96
C LYS A 355 -9.04 -3.07 -9.91
N TRP A 356 -8.00 -2.77 -10.70
CA TRP A 356 -6.73 -3.47 -10.64
C TRP A 356 -5.94 -3.18 -9.36
N GLN A 357 -5.88 -1.93 -8.90
CA GLN A 357 -5.29 -1.58 -7.60
C GLN A 357 -5.95 -2.32 -6.44
N LEU A 358 -7.29 -2.42 -6.45
CA LEU A 358 -8.06 -3.17 -5.45
C LEU A 358 -7.81 -4.69 -5.50
N LYS A 359 -7.54 -5.23 -6.70
CA LYS A 359 -7.20 -6.64 -6.91
C LYS A 359 -5.80 -6.97 -6.37
N PHE A 360 -4.87 -6.01 -6.40
CA PHE A 360 -3.49 -6.16 -5.92
C PHE A 360 -3.19 -5.19 -4.77
N PRO A 361 -3.77 -5.40 -3.58
CA PRO A 361 -3.58 -4.51 -2.44
C PRO A 361 -2.15 -4.57 -1.90
N ASN A 362 -1.65 -3.45 -1.38
CA ASN A 362 -0.37 -3.37 -0.71
C ASN A 362 -0.51 -3.74 0.78
N ILE A 363 0.11 -4.85 1.18
CA ILE A 363 0.17 -5.29 2.58
C ILE A 363 1.06 -4.32 3.37
N CYS A 364 0.51 -3.69 4.40
CA CYS A 364 1.16 -2.62 5.14
C CYS A 364 0.91 -2.74 6.64
N LYS A 365 1.98 -2.95 7.41
CA LYS A 365 1.94 -3.12 8.86
C LYS A 365 1.66 -1.82 9.62
N TRP A 366 1.84 -0.67 8.96
CA TRP A 366 1.58 0.69 9.46
C TRP A 366 0.12 1.10 9.34
N SER A 367 -0.70 0.30 8.63
CA SER A 367 -2.14 0.49 8.51
C SER A 367 -2.89 -0.23 9.62
N ASP A 368 -4.00 0.35 10.08
CA ASP A 368 -4.91 -0.28 11.04
C ASP A 368 -5.52 -1.59 10.50
N SER A 369 -5.84 -1.66 9.22
CA SER A 369 -6.37 -2.84 8.52
C SER A 369 -5.30 -3.87 8.13
N GLY A 370 -4.01 -3.50 8.18
CA GLY A 370 -2.91 -4.29 7.64
C GLY A 370 -2.73 -4.14 6.11
N ILE A 371 -3.54 -3.31 5.45
CA ILE A 371 -3.49 -3.02 4.02
C ILE A 371 -3.54 -1.51 3.82
N PHE A 372 -2.83 -0.97 2.84
CA PHE A 372 -2.98 0.44 2.47
C PHE A 372 -2.68 0.66 0.99
N SER A 373 -3.72 1.10 0.25
CA SER A 373 -3.68 1.35 -1.19
C SER A 373 -3.03 0.19 -1.97
N SER A 374 -2.33 0.48 -3.07
CA SER A 374 -1.72 -0.49 -3.97
C SER A 374 -0.44 0.03 -4.62
N LYS A 375 0.54 -0.85 -4.82
CA LYS A 375 1.74 -0.56 -5.64
C LYS A 375 1.51 -0.84 -7.13
N PHE A 376 0.33 -1.30 -7.52
CA PHE A 376 0.00 -1.61 -8.91
C PHE A 376 -0.02 -0.32 -9.75
N VAL A 377 0.71 -0.31 -10.86
CA VAL A 377 0.83 0.87 -11.74
C VAL A 377 -0.02 0.70 -13.01
N THR A 378 -0.38 1.81 -13.65
CA THR A 378 -1.08 1.84 -14.94
C THR A 378 -0.22 2.60 -15.95
N CYS A 379 0.11 1.96 -17.05
CA CYS A 379 0.87 2.55 -18.16
C CYS A 379 -0.01 2.68 -19.40
N VAL A 380 0.12 3.81 -20.10
CA VAL A 380 -0.56 4.06 -21.37
C VAL A 380 0.47 4.37 -22.43
N ILE A 381 0.38 3.69 -23.57
CA ILE A 381 1.20 3.97 -24.74
C ILE A 381 0.38 4.82 -25.72
N SER A 382 0.81 6.05 -25.97
CA SER A 382 0.10 7.01 -26.83
C SER A 382 1.09 7.92 -27.57
N GLY A 383 0.59 8.74 -28.49
CA GLY A 383 1.39 9.79 -29.12
C GLY A 383 1.68 10.96 -28.19
N ASN A 384 2.96 11.35 -28.08
CA ASN A 384 3.38 12.57 -27.39
C ASN A 384 3.20 13.82 -28.29
N THR A 385 3.52 15.01 -27.76
CA THR A 385 3.37 16.27 -28.52
C THR A 385 4.24 16.38 -29.78
N SER A 386 5.28 15.54 -29.90
CA SER A 386 6.15 15.45 -31.06
C SER A 386 5.64 14.44 -32.10
N GLY A 387 4.53 13.73 -31.81
CA GLY A 387 3.99 12.67 -32.65
C GLY A 387 4.77 11.36 -32.56
N GLU A 388 5.59 11.19 -31.53
CA GLU A 388 6.32 9.95 -31.25
C GLU A 388 5.51 9.06 -30.31
N ILE A 389 5.71 7.75 -30.38
CA ILE A 389 5.14 6.81 -29.44
C ILE A 389 5.88 6.94 -28.11
N ASP A 390 5.16 7.27 -27.04
CA ASP A 390 5.69 7.40 -25.68
C ASP A 390 4.77 6.68 -24.68
N ILE A 391 5.32 6.44 -23.49
CA ILE A 391 4.62 5.82 -22.37
C ILE A 391 4.32 6.91 -21.35
N GLU A 392 3.12 6.88 -20.77
CA GLU A 392 2.81 7.64 -19.56
C GLU A 392 2.41 6.69 -18.44
N ALA A 393 2.90 6.92 -17.22
CA ALA A 393 2.68 6.06 -16.07
C ALA A 393 1.90 6.78 -14.96
N TYR A 394 0.91 6.09 -14.41
CA TYR A 394 -0.02 6.61 -13.42
C TYR A 394 -0.32 5.60 -12.31
N GLN A 395 -0.76 6.14 -11.19
CA GLN A 395 -1.55 5.44 -10.19
C GLN A 395 -2.78 6.29 -9.87
N ILE A 396 -3.79 5.66 -9.28
CA ILE A 396 -4.98 6.33 -8.76
C ILE A 396 -4.85 6.51 -7.25
N SER A 397 -5.33 7.64 -6.73
CA SER A 397 -5.25 7.98 -5.32
C SER A 397 -6.01 6.99 -4.44
N GLU A 398 -5.56 6.87 -3.19
CA GLU A 398 -6.22 6.07 -2.15
C GLU A 398 -7.67 6.53 -1.94
N SER A 399 -7.92 7.84 -2.02
CA SER A 399 -9.28 8.38 -1.99
C SER A 399 -10.14 7.94 -3.18
N GLY A 400 -9.55 7.80 -4.37
CA GLY A 400 -10.22 7.26 -5.54
C GLY A 400 -10.61 5.80 -5.34
N GLU A 401 -9.71 5.00 -4.78
CA GLU A 401 -10.01 3.62 -4.35
C GLU A 401 -11.18 3.58 -3.37
N GLY A 402 -11.18 4.44 -2.35
CA GLY A 402 -12.27 4.56 -1.38
C GLY A 402 -13.62 4.92 -2.01
N LEU A 403 -13.64 5.81 -3.00
CA LEU A 403 -14.86 6.20 -3.73
C LEU A 403 -15.44 5.03 -4.53
N VAL A 404 -14.61 4.25 -5.24
CA VAL A 404 -15.07 3.07 -6.00
C VAL A 404 -15.46 1.93 -5.07
N LYS A 405 -14.69 1.67 -4.00
CA LYS A 405 -15.08 0.69 -2.97
C LYS A 405 -16.48 0.99 -2.46
N ALA A 406 -16.80 2.26 -2.23
CA ALA A 406 -18.10 2.75 -1.77
C ALA A 406 -19.16 2.94 -2.88
N ASP A 407 -18.85 2.57 -4.13
CA ASP A 407 -19.73 2.68 -5.29
C ASP A 407 -20.24 4.11 -5.54
N LEU A 408 -19.46 5.13 -5.18
CA LEU A 408 -19.87 6.54 -5.24
C LEU A 408 -19.65 7.18 -6.62
N ILE A 409 -18.83 6.56 -7.47
CA ILE A 409 -18.43 7.14 -8.75
C ILE A 409 -18.50 6.13 -9.89
N SER A 410 -18.79 6.63 -11.09
CA SER A 410 -18.81 5.88 -12.35
C SER A 410 -18.12 6.66 -13.47
N PRO A 411 -17.68 5.98 -14.55
CA PRO A 411 -17.26 6.66 -15.77
C PRO A 411 -18.37 7.57 -16.30
N SER A 412 -18.00 8.69 -16.90
CA SER A 412 -18.95 9.63 -17.52
C SER A 412 -18.81 9.64 -19.05
N THR A 413 -19.73 10.29 -19.74
CA THR A 413 -19.63 10.53 -21.20
C THR A 413 -18.50 11.50 -21.57
N HIS A 414 -18.03 12.31 -20.61
CA HIS A 414 -16.86 13.16 -20.77
C HIS A 414 -15.63 12.43 -20.23
N PRO A 415 -14.62 12.10 -21.06
CA PRO A 415 -13.50 11.27 -20.62
C PRO A 415 -12.69 11.93 -19.50
N ASN A 416 -12.64 13.25 -19.43
CA ASN A 416 -11.94 13.99 -18.38
C ASN A 416 -12.75 14.15 -17.07
N GLU A 417 -13.99 13.68 -17.01
CA GLU A 417 -14.85 13.82 -15.82
C GLU A 417 -15.37 12.47 -15.32
N VAL A 418 -15.46 12.35 -14.01
CA VAL A 418 -16.03 11.21 -13.29
C VAL A 418 -17.41 11.61 -12.79
N TYR A 419 -18.40 10.74 -13.00
CA TYR A 419 -19.78 10.98 -12.57
C TYR A 419 -19.98 10.50 -11.12
N ILE A 420 -20.72 11.28 -10.33
CA ILE A 420 -21.12 10.89 -8.97
C ILE A 420 -22.45 10.15 -9.06
N ASN A 421 -22.45 8.90 -8.60
CA ASN A 421 -23.64 8.06 -8.60
C ASN A 421 -24.74 8.65 -7.72
N GLU A 422 -26.01 8.44 -8.10
CA GLU A 422 -27.15 8.86 -7.29
C GLU A 422 -27.29 8.04 -6.01
N GLN A 423 -27.94 8.59 -5.00
CA GLN A 423 -28.25 7.84 -3.78
C GLN A 423 -29.33 6.79 -4.04
N ASN A 424 -29.25 5.63 -3.37
CA ASN A 424 -30.29 4.60 -3.41
C ASN A 424 -30.40 3.84 -2.07
N ASP A 425 -31.21 2.79 -2.03
CA ASP A 425 -31.47 1.99 -0.83
C ASP A 425 -30.22 1.25 -0.30
N GLU A 426 -29.19 1.07 -1.12
CA GLU A 426 -27.95 0.39 -0.76
C GLU A 426 -26.79 1.35 -0.49
N ARG A 427 -26.75 2.47 -1.22
CA ARG A 427 -25.67 3.44 -1.31
C ARG A 427 -26.14 4.80 -0.82
N TYR A 428 -25.48 5.29 0.23
CA TYR A 428 -25.58 6.66 0.70
C TYR A 428 -24.49 7.51 0.04
N VAL A 429 -24.85 8.68 -0.51
CA VAL A 429 -23.90 9.57 -1.21
C VAL A 429 -23.69 10.81 -0.33
N PRO A 430 -22.52 10.95 0.33
CA PRO A 430 -22.22 12.16 1.11
C PRO A 430 -21.99 13.35 0.17
N GLU A 431 -21.93 14.56 0.72
CA GLU A 431 -21.46 15.71 -0.05
C GLU A 431 -20.00 15.48 -0.46
N ILE A 432 -19.73 15.57 -1.77
CA ILE A 432 -18.38 15.45 -2.33
C ILE A 432 -17.95 16.82 -2.84
N PHE A 433 -16.73 17.20 -2.46
CA PHE A 433 -16.08 18.42 -2.89
C PHE A 433 -14.69 18.11 -3.44
N TYR A 434 -14.13 19.00 -4.25
CA TYR A 434 -12.72 18.97 -4.64
C TYR A 434 -12.08 20.34 -4.44
N GLN A 435 -10.77 20.38 -4.23
CA GLN A 435 -10.02 21.62 -4.01
C GLN A 435 -9.18 22.00 -5.22
N LYS A 436 -9.52 23.12 -5.85
CA LYS A 436 -8.76 23.69 -6.97
C LYS A 436 -7.88 24.84 -6.50
N ILE A 437 -6.68 24.95 -7.07
CA ILE A 437 -5.86 26.17 -6.94
C ILE A 437 -6.31 27.14 -8.03
N ASN A 438 -6.77 28.33 -7.64
CA ASN A 438 -7.17 29.36 -8.58
C ASN A 438 -5.95 30.11 -9.15
N GLU A 439 -6.18 31.04 -10.07
CA GLU A 439 -5.16 31.88 -10.72
C GLU A 439 -4.32 32.72 -9.75
N TYR A 440 -4.80 32.92 -8.52
CA TYR A 440 -4.12 33.64 -7.46
C TYR A 440 -3.34 32.72 -6.49
N GLY A 441 -3.27 31.42 -6.78
CA GLY A 441 -2.57 30.44 -5.94
C GLY A 441 -3.35 30.04 -4.68
N LEU A 442 -4.63 30.41 -4.55
CA LEU A 442 -5.46 30.09 -3.39
C LEU A 442 -6.24 28.79 -3.60
N GLN A 443 -6.33 27.97 -2.56
CA GLN A 443 -7.15 26.77 -2.55
C GLN A 443 -8.63 27.12 -2.38
N VAL A 444 -9.45 26.74 -3.36
CA VAL A 444 -10.90 26.95 -3.36
C VAL A 444 -11.60 25.58 -3.37
N LYS A 445 -12.53 25.40 -2.44
CA LYS A 445 -13.38 24.20 -2.35
C LYS A 445 -14.58 24.35 -3.29
N GLN A 446 -14.78 23.40 -4.19
CA GLN A 446 -15.90 23.37 -5.16
C GLN A 446 -16.75 22.12 -4.93
N HIS A 447 -18.07 22.23 -5.11
CA HIS A 447 -18.97 21.08 -5.10
C HIS A 447 -18.69 20.19 -6.33
N ALA A 448 -18.66 18.88 -6.12
CA ALA A 448 -18.30 17.89 -7.15
C ALA A 448 -19.51 17.33 -7.91
N THR A 449 -20.74 17.66 -7.52
CA THR A 449 -21.97 17.15 -8.15
C THR A 449 -22.32 17.97 -9.39
N PRO A 450 -22.72 17.35 -10.53
CA PRO A 450 -22.92 15.91 -10.76
C PRO A 450 -21.65 15.14 -11.16
N SER A 451 -20.59 15.85 -11.56
CA SER A 451 -19.32 15.28 -12.00
C SER A 451 -18.15 16.17 -11.58
N PHE A 452 -16.96 15.58 -11.49
CA PHE A 452 -15.72 16.30 -11.21
C PHE A 452 -14.56 15.82 -12.06
N PRO A 453 -13.50 16.65 -12.25
CA PRO A 453 -12.37 16.27 -13.09
C PRO A 453 -11.61 15.06 -12.57
N VAL A 454 -11.30 14.10 -13.46
CA VAL A 454 -10.58 12.87 -13.12
C VAL A 454 -9.16 13.14 -12.60
N GLU A 455 -8.55 14.26 -12.98
CA GLU A 455 -7.19 14.67 -12.57
C GLU A 455 -6.98 14.74 -11.05
N TYR A 456 -8.05 14.93 -10.26
CA TYR A 456 -7.98 14.93 -8.79
C TYR A 456 -7.77 13.53 -8.20
N LEU A 457 -7.99 12.49 -9.00
CA LEU A 457 -7.72 11.09 -8.63
C LEU A 457 -6.34 10.63 -9.14
N LEU A 458 -5.70 11.37 -10.04
CA LEU A 458 -4.48 10.91 -10.71
C LEU A 458 -3.21 11.27 -9.95
N VAL A 459 -2.30 10.30 -9.92
CA VAL A 459 -0.94 10.45 -9.41
C VAL A 459 0.02 10.03 -10.52
N SER A 460 0.87 10.96 -10.99
CA SER A 460 1.82 10.67 -12.08
C SER A 460 3.13 10.08 -11.58
N LEU A 461 3.62 9.09 -12.33
CA LEU A 461 4.88 8.40 -12.13
C LEU A 461 5.89 8.84 -13.20
N THR A 462 7.16 8.60 -12.92
CA THR A 462 8.20 8.68 -13.95
C THR A 462 8.38 7.30 -14.59
N HIS A 463 8.93 7.23 -15.80
CA HIS A 463 9.26 5.97 -16.45
C HIS A 463 10.61 6.04 -17.15
N GLY A 464 11.16 4.89 -17.51
CA GLY A 464 12.39 4.81 -18.28
C GLY A 464 12.93 3.40 -18.43
N PHE A 465 14.15 3.34 -18.95
CA PHE A 465 14.94 2.13 -19.11
C PHE A 465 16.18 2.24 -18.21
N PRO A 466 16.72 1.11 -17.70
CA PRO A 466 17.94 1.14 -16.89
C PRO A 466 19.15 1.56 -17.75
N GLU A 467 20.13 2.23 -17.13
CA GLU A 467 21.40 2.57 -17.81
C GLU A 467 22.17 1.33 -18.25
N ARG A 468 22.04 0.23 -17.50
CA ARG A 468 22.58 -1.08 -17.82
C ARG A 468 21.47 -2.11 -17.72
N SER A 469 21.02 -2.60 -18.86
CA SER A 469 20.00 -3.64 -18.94
C SER A 469 20.55 -4.99 -18.42
N SER A 470 19.78 -5.62 -17.55
CA SER A 470 20.03 -6.98 -17.06
C SER A 470 18.68 -7.68 -16.84
N PRO A 471 17.96 -8.00 -17.94
CA PRO A 471 16.59 -8.52 -17.87
C PRO A 471 16.58 -9.88 -17.17
N PHE A 472 15.48 -10.20 -16.48
CA PHE A 472 15.30 -11.48 -15.81
C PHE A 472 15.27 -12.64 -16.82
N PHE A 473 14.53 -12.48 -17.91
CA PHE A 473 14.48 -13.44 -19.02
C PHE A 473 15.65 -13.21 -19.97
N LYS A 474 16.44 -14.25 -20.22
CA LYS A 474 17.70 -14.16 -20.97
C LYS A 474 17.55 -14.46 -22.46
N ALA A 475 16.41 -15.01 -22.89
CA ALA A 475 16.10 -15.18 -24.30
C ALA A 475 16.03 -13.80 -24.96
N GLY A 476 17.13 -13.36 -25.55
CA GLY A 476 17.24 -12.03 -26.15
C GLY A 476 16.36 -11.87 -27.39
N ALA A 477 16.34 -10.66 -27.95
CA ALA A 477 15.52 -10.25 -29.09
C ALA A 477 15.63 -11.14 -30.34
N THR A 478 16.71 -11.90 -30.50
CA THR A 478 16.91 -12.81 -31.64
C THR A 478 16.18 -14.14 -31.49
N ASN A 479 15.78 -14.51 -30.27
CA ASN A 479 15.15 -15.79 -29.94
C ASN A 479 13.73 -15.55 -29.40
N LYS A 480 12.84 -15.06 -30.28
CA LYS A 480 11.43 -14.78 -29.96
C LYS A 480 10.60 -16.05 -30.00
N PHE A 481 9.74 -16.23 -29.01
CA PHE A 481 8.69 -17.25 -28.98
C PHE A 481 7.33 -16.55 -29.12
N PRO A 482 6.32 -17.14 -29.78
CA PRO A 482 5.03 -16.49 -29.95
C PRO A 482 4.41 -16.09 -28.60
N ILE A 483 3.96 -14.84 -28.52
CA ILE A 483 3.24 -14.31 -27.36
C ILE A 483 1.82 -14.86 -27.37
N GLU A 484 1.29 -15.18 -26.19
CA GLU A 484 -0.06 -15.69 -26.01
C GLU A 484 -1.15 -14.74 -26.54
N ASN A 485 -2.32 -15.29 -26.86
CA ASN A 485 -3.51 -14.54 -27.28
C ASN A 485 -3.34 -13.66 -28.54
N ARG A 486 -2.42 -14.03 -29.45
CA ARG A 486 -2.16 -13.32 -30.72
C ARG A 486 -2.52 -14.09 -32.00
N SER A 487 -3.38 -15.10 -31.89
CA SER A 487 -3.79 -15.92 -33.05
C SER A 487 -4.44 -15.10 -34.18
N TYR A 488 -5.11 -13.99 -33.86
CA TYR A 488 -5.74 -13.08 -34.82
C TYR A 488 -4.75 -12.37 -35.78
N ILE A 489 -3.48 -12.22 -35.38
CA ILE A 489 -2.39 -11.70 -36.24
C ILE A 489 -1.46 -12.80 -36.76
N GLY A 490 -1.86 -14.07 -36.61
CA GLY A 490 -1.07 -15.22 -37.09
C GLY A 490 0.07 -15.65 -36.15
N GLU A 491 0.19 -15.06 -34.97
CA GLU A 491 1.15 -15.50 -33.94
C GLU A 491 0.46 -16.47 -32.98
N SER A 492 0.77 -17.76 -33.09
CA SER A 492 0.23 -18.78 -32.18
C SER A 492 1.28 -19.82 -31.86
N ALA A 493 1.50 -20.09 -30.58
CA ALA A 493 2.43 -21.12 -30.15
C ALA A 493 1.95 -22.51 -30.57
N SER A 494 2.84 -23.34 -31.10
CA SER A 494 2.54 -24.69 -31.58
C SER A 494 3.79 -25.57 -31.54
N MET A 495 3.60 -26.90 -31.59
CA MET A 495 4.72 -27.87 -31.60
C MET A 495 5.74 -27.62 -32.73
N PRO A 496 5.35 -27.31 -33.99
CA PRO A 496 6.32 -26.96 -35.03
C PRO A 496 7.14 -25.70 -34.72
N ILE A 497 6.53 -24.69 -34.10
CA ILE A 497 7.26 -23.49 -33.69
C ILE A 497 8.20 -23.80 -32.53
N LEU A 498 7.76 -24.61 -31.56
CA LEU A 498 8.62 -25.09 -30.47
C LEU A 498 9.83 -25.86 -31.01
N LYS A 499 9.63 -26.72 -32.02
CA LYS A 499 10.72 -27.43 -32.71
C LYS A 499 11.73 -26.45 -33.29
N ASN A 500 11.27 -25.46 -34.04
CA ASN A 500 12.14 -24.46 -34.65
C ASN A 500 12.87 -23.61 -33.59
N TYR A 501 12.16 -23.23 -32.53
CA TYR A 501 12.70 -22.46 -31.41
C TYR A 501 13.85 -23.20 -30.70
N LEU A 502 13.65 -24.49 -30.43
CA LEU A 502 14.63 -25.34 -29.75
C LEU A 502 15.68 -25.94 -30.72
N SER A 503 15.52 -25.80 -32.04
CA SER A 503 16.45 -26.37 -33.03
C SER A 503 17.85 -25.75 -32.98
N SER A 504 17.98 -24.55 -32.43
CA SER A 504 19.27 -23.86 -32.21
C SER A 504 20.14 -24.53 -31.14
N ILE A 505 19.60 -25.49 -30.38
CA ILE A 505 20.34 -26.30 -29.43
C ILE A 505 21.13 -27.37 -30.20
N ASN A 506 22.36 -27.04 -30.58
CA ASN A 506 23.33 -28.08 -30.92
C ASN A 506 23.68 -28.81 -29.61
N GLY A 507 23.51 -30.13 -29.60
CA GLY A 507 23.29 -30.97 -28.39
C GLY A 507 24.29 -30.93 -27.23
N ASP A 508 25.33 -30.10 -27.26
CA ASP A 508 26.34 -30.00 -26.20
C ASP A 508 26.42 -28.63 -25.51
N ASP A 509 25.74 -27.58 -26.00
CA ASP A 509 25.81 -26.24 -25.37
C ASP A 509 24.63 -25.97 -24.43
N LEU A 510 24.79 -26.41 -23.17
CA LEU A 510 23.81 -26.16 -22.10
C LEU A 510 23.59 -24.68 -21.78
N SER A 511 24.58 -23.82 -22.08
CA SER A 511 24.42 -22.39 -21.84
C SER A 511 23.40 -21.80 -22.80
N VAL A 512 23.41 -22.25 -24.05
CA VAL A 512 22.40 -21.88 -25.06
C VAL A 512 21.02 -22.40 -24.66
N LEU A 513 20.90 -23.64 -24.17
CA LEU A 513 19.63 -24.15 -23.65
C LEU A 513 19.11 -23.25 -22.52
N ALA A 514 19.94 -22.96 -21.51
CA ALA A 514 19.56 -22.14 -20.36
C ALA A 514 19.05 -20.75 -20.79
N THR A 515 19.72 -20.14 -21.77
CA THR A 515 19.30 -18.87 -22.36
C THR A 515 17.97 -18.98 -23.10
N LEU A 516 17.76 -20.00 -23.92
CA LEU A 516 16.54 -20.17 -24.71
C LEU A 516 15.31 -20.47 -23.84
N ILE A 517 15.45 -21.33 -22.83
CA ILE A 517 14.32 -21.64 -21.93
C ILE A 517 13.95 -20.47 -21.02
N SER A 518 14.87 -19.50 -20.86
CA SER A 518 14.64 -18.26 -20.12
C SER A 518 13.82 -17.26 -20.95
N ASN A 519 12.61 -17.68 -21.33
CA ASN A 519 11.62 -16.90 -22.05
C ASN A 519 10.25 -17.06 -21.36
N PHE A 520 9.61 -15.95 -21.00
CA PHE A 520 8.34 -15.98 -20.25
C PHE A 520 7.22 -16.65 -21.05
N HIS A 521 7.05 -16.29 -22.32
CA HIS A 521 5.97 -16.81 -23.18
C HIS A 521 6.13 -18.31 -23.47
N LEU A 522 7.37 -18.79 -23.54
CA LEU A 522 7.64 -20.23 -23.60
C LEU A 522 7.19 -20.95 -22.31
N LEU A 523 7.47 -20.38 -21.14
CA LEU A 523 6.99 -20.94 -19.87
C LEU A 523 5.46 -20.92 -19.78
N VAL A 524 4.81 -19.86 -20.27
CA VAL A 524 3.35 -19.81 -20.41
C VAL A 524 2.87 -20.98 -21.27
N TYR A 525 3.49 -21.23 -22.43
CA TYR A 525 3.13 -22.37 -23.28
C TYR A 525 3.23 -23.72 -22.56
N PHE A 526 4.32 -23.99 -21.83
CA PHE A 526 4.42 -25.22 -21.02
C PHE A 526 3.41 -25.27 -19.87
N THR A 527 3.09 -24.13 -19.27
CA THR A 527 2.10 -24.04 -18.16
C THR A 527 0.70 -24.40 -18.63
N LEU A 528 0.35 -24.00 -19.86
CA LEU A 528 -0.95 -24.28 -20.47
C LEU A 528 -1.02 -25.68 -21.12
N ASN A 529 0.14 -26.30 -21.41
CA ASN A 529 0.26 -27.62 -22.03
C ASN A 529 1.00 -28.59 -21.09
N GLN A 530 0.39 -28.87 -19.93
CA GLN A 530 1.01 -29.68 -18.85
C GLN A 530 1.24 -31.14 -19.22
N ASP A 531 0.63 -31.64 -20.29
CA ASP A 531 0.83 -33.02 -20.75
C ASP A 531 2.21 -33.25 -21.40
N ILE A 532 3.00 -32.20 -21.63
CA ILE A 532 4.31 -32.29 -22.29
C ILE A 532 5.40 -32.77 -21.33
N LEU A 533 5.46 -32.19 -20.13
CA LEU A 533 6.47 -32.49 -19.11
C LEU A 533 5.76 -32.92 -17.83
N SER A 534 6.33 -33.88 -17.09
CA SER A 534 5.80 -34.21 -15.77
C SER A 534 5.90 -33.01 -14.82
N GLY A 535 5.09 -32.99 -13.76
CA GLY A 535 5.08 -31.89 -12.80
C GLY A 535 6.45 -31.56 -12.20
N HIS A 536 7.29 -32.58 -11.93
CA HIS A 536 8.64 -32.37 -11.41
C HIS A 536 9.58 -31.75 -12.45
N GLU A 537 9.48 -32.16 -13.71
CA GLU A 537 10.32 -31.63 -14.80
C GLU A 537 9.93 -30.19 -15.15
N TYR A 538 8.63 -29.88 -15.12
CA TYR A 538 8.14 -28.51 -15.26
C TYR A 538 8.63 -27.63 -14.10
N GLU A 539 8.60 -28.12 -12.86
CA GLU A 539 9.15 -27.39 -11.72
C GLU A 539 10.65 -27.14 -11.85
N LEU A 540 11.41 -28.13 -12.34
CA LEU A 540 12.83 -27.98 -12.62
C LEU A 540 13.09 -26.93 -13.73
N LEU A 541 12.28 -26.93 -14.79
CA LEU A 541 12.34 -25.93 -15.87
C LEU A 541 12.15 -24.51 -15.30
N VAL A 542 11.10 -24.30 -14.49
CA VAL A 542 10.81 -23.01 -13.86
C VAL A 542 11.92 -22.61 -12.88
N GLU A 543 12.47 -23.58 -12.12
CA GLU A 543 13.59 -23.34 -11.20
C GLU A 543 14.85 -22.87 -11.93
N ILE A 544 15.21 -23.50 -13.06
CA ILE A 544 16.34 -23.08 -13.90
C ILE A 544 16.15 -21.63 -14.35
N VAL A 545 14.97 -21.29 -14.89
CA VAL A 545 14.71 -19.92 -15.37
C VAL A 545 14.78 -18.92 -14.22
N ARG A 546 14.21 -19.25 -13.05
CA ARG A 546 14.27 -18.39 -11.86
C ARG A 546 15.71 -18.14 -11.41
N LYS A 547 16.51 -19.20 -11.26
CA LYS A 547 17.91 -19.11 -10.84
C LYS A 547 18.72 -18.27 -11.81
N LEU A 548 18.56 -18.51 -13.12
CA LEU A 548 19.25 -17.75 -14.16
C LEU A 548 18.86 -16.26 -14.12
N GLY A 549 17.57 -15.96 -13.93
CA GLY A 549 17.08 -14.59 -13.79
C GLY A 549 17.68 -13.85 -12.59
N LYS A 550 17.96 -14.56 -11.50
CA LYS A 550 18.66 -14.05 -10.31
C LYS A 550 20.20 -14.02 -10.43
N GLY A 551 20.75 -14.50 -11.54
CA GLY A 551 22.20 -14.58 -11.76
C GLY A 551 22.89 -15.73 -11.01
N GLU A 552 22.15 -16.77 -10.65
CA GLU A 552 22.67 -17.98 -10.01
C GLU A 552 23.15 -19.02 -11.05
N GLU A 553 23.96 -20.00 -10.63
CA GLU A 553 24.45 -21.07 -11.49
C GLU A 553 23.35 -22.10 -11.79
N VAL A 554 23.19 -22.46 -13.08
CA VAL A 554 22.08 -23.33 -13.53
C VAL A 554 22.51 -24.56 -14.33
N LEU A 555 23.77 -24.65 -14.75
CA LEU A 555 24.24 -25.74 -15.60
C LEU A 555 23.98 -27.14 -15.00
N PRO A 556 24.18 -27.40 -13.70
CA PRO A 556 23.86 -28.70 -13.10
C PRO A 556 22.38 -29.08 -13.21
N ASP A 557 21.48 -28.10 -13.13
CA ASP A 557 20.03 -28.33 -13.24
C ASP A 557 19.63 -28.50 -14.72
N CYS A 558 20.27 -27.80 -15.65
CA CYS A 558 20.11 -28.06 -17.10
C CYS A 558 20.49 -29.50 -17.47
N TYR A 559 21.57 -30.06 -16.92
CA TYR A 559 21.92 -31.47 -17.14
C TYR A 559 20.80 -32.41 -16.68
N LYS A 560 20.26 -32.19 -15.48
CA LYS A 560 19.14 -33.00 -14.96
C LYS A 560 17.90 -32.90 -15.85
N LEU A 561 17.61 -31.71 -16.38
CA LEU A 561 16.48 -31.50 -17.28
C LEU A 561 16.67 -32.28 -18.59
N ILE A 562 17.84 -32.19 -19.23
CA ILE A 562 18.08 -32.91 -20.50
C ILE A 562 18.05 -34.44 -20.31
N ASP A 563 18.54 -34.92 -19.17
CA ASP A 563 18.56 -36.35 -18.86
C ASP A 563 17.20 -36.91 -18.43
N SER A 564 16.20 -36.04 -18.23
CA SER A 564 14.86 -36.45 -17.80
C SER A 564 14.09 -37.15 -18.93
N ASP A 565 13.26 -38.12 -18.56
CA ASP A 565 12.51 -38.93 -19.53
C ASP A 565 11.50 -38.08 -20.33
N GLY A 566 10.86 -37.09 -19.69
CA GLY A 566 9.92 -36.17 -20.33
C GLY A 566 10.61 -35.23 -21.33
N TRP A 567 11.80 -34.70 -21.01
CA TRP A 567 12.55 -33.88 -21.96
C TRP A 567 13.04 -34.68 -23.17
N ARG A 568 13.56 -35.90 -22.94
CA ARG A 568 13.94 -36.82 -24.02
C ARG A 568 12.75 -37.22 -24.90
N THR A 569 11.59 -37.41 -24.28
CA THR A 569 10.34 -37.69 -24.99
C THR A 569 9.93 -36.48 -25.84
N LEU A 570 9.96 -35.27 -25.28
CA LEU A 570 9.72 -34.03 -26.01
C LEU A 570 10.68 -33.89 -27.21
N GLN A 571 11.98 -34.08 -27.01
CA GLN A 571 12.96 -34.03 -28.10
C GLN A 571 12.65 -35.06 -29.19
N THR A 572 12.24 -36.27 -28.81
CA THR A 572 11.85 -37.32 -29.77
C THR A 572 10.61 -36.91 -30.56
N ILE A 573 9.57 -36.38 -29.90
CA ILE A 573 8.35 -35.88 -30.54
C ILE A 573 8.70 -34.76 -31.54
N LEU A 574 9.56 -33.81 -31.14
CA LEU A 574 9.99 -32.71 -31.99
C LEU A 574 10.80 -33.23 -33.19
N GLN A 575 11.64 -34.25 -33.04
CA GLN A 575 12.42 -34.83 -34.13
C GLN A 575 11.55 -35.56 -35.16
N VAL A 576 10.66 -36.45 -34.70
CA VAL A 576 9.83 -37.31 -35.57
C VAL A 576 8.85 -36.47 -36.40
N GLY A 577 8.37 -35.34 -35.84
CA GLY A 577 7.45 -34.43 -36.53
C GLY A 577 6.06 -35.04 -36.71
N TYR A 578 5.03 -34.29 -36.33
CA TYR A 578 3.66 -34.54 -36.78
C TYR A 578 3.41 -33.82 -38.10
#